data_AF-A0A177GCM6-F1
#
_entry.id   AF-A0A177GCM6-F1
#
_cell.length_a   1.000
_cell.length_b   1.000
_cell.length_c   1.000
_cell.angle_alpha   90.00
_cell.angle_beta   90.00
_cell.angle_gamma   90.00
#
_symmetry.space_group_name_H-M   'P 1'
#
loop_
_entity.id
_entity.type
_entity.pdbx_description
1 polymer ?
#
loop_
_entity_poly.entity_id
_entity_poly.type
_entity_poly.pdbx_seq_one_letter_code
_entity_poly.pdbx_strand_id
1 'polypeptide(L)'
;MPGQDEIPEVQDNRPRVASEQSAFQITTMLQDVIRRGTGMQAGKGIENPVAGKTGTSQNFNDAWFAGYSPDLVTVVWIGFDTPESLGKNETGGAIAGPIWNKVMKTALEGRPKLDFAAPEGVTLVRYDTGRGVAIDAFKPGQIPGVSVSLADNGASHELTAADTGAENMPDSESDMAAGAGQSGAGAASPGQAATPGAAKAPPAASGGDIGMGGLY
;
A
#
# COMPACT_ATOMS: atom_id res chain seq x y z
N MET A 1 28.03 -31.63 29.07
CA MET A 1 27.24 -30.38 29.17
C MET A 1 26.32 -30.37 27.96
N PRO A 2 24.98 -30.37 28.13
CA PRO A 2 24.06 -30.34 26.99
C PRO A 2 24.22 -29.01 26.24
N GLY A 3 24.06 -29.07 24.92
CA GLY A 3 24.21 -27.95 24.01
C GLY A 3 23.30 -26.79 24.38
N GLN A 4 23.89 -25.59 24.42
CA GLN A 4 23.13 -24.36 24.31
C GLN A 4 22.55 -24.36 22.90
N ASP A 5 21.29 -24.72 22.74
CA ASP A 5 20.54 -24.40 21.53
C ASP A 5 20.49 -22.87 21.48
N GLU A 6 21.45 -22.30 20.78
CA GLU A 6 21.58 -20.87 20.52
C GLU A 6 20.29 -20.42 19.83
N ILE A 7 19.50 -19.61 20.54
CA ILE A 7 18.23 -19.11 20.05
C ILE A 7 18.53 -18.35 18.76
N PRO A 8 17.93 -18.70 17.61
CA PRO A 8 18.20 -18.01 16.36
C PRO A 8 17.93 -16.51 16.50
N GLU A 9 18.96 -15.68 16.36
CA GLU A 9 18.78 -14.22 16.30
C GLU A 9 18.11 -13.85 14.97
N VAL A 10 16.94 -13.21 15.07
CA VAL A 10 16.25 -12.67 13.90
C VAL A 10 17.01 -11.43 13.43
N GLN A 11 17.85 -11.60 12.40
CA GLN A 11 18.50 -10.48 11.74
C GLN A 11 17.52 -9.78 10.81
N ASP A 12 17.23 -8.51 11.08
CA ASP A 12 16.39 -7.68 10.24
C ASP A 12 17.19 -7.14 9.05
N ASN A 13 17.33 -7.99 8.02
CA ASN A 13 18.03 -7.66 6.78
C ASN A 13 17.07 -7.13 5.69
N ARG A 14 15.90 -6.60 6.08
CA ARG A 14 14.90 -6.13 5.10
C ARG A 14 15.37 -4.85 4.41
N PRO A 15 15.33 -4.79 3.07
CA PRO A 15 15.68 -3.57 2.36
C PRO A 15 14.66 -2.47 2.66
N ARG A 16 15.14 -1.25 2.86
CA ARG A 16 14.27 -0.07 2.97
C ARG A 16 13.79 0.30 1.56
N VAL A 17 12.50 0.12 1.32
CA VAL A 17 11.89 0.36 0.01
C VAL A 17 11.45 1.82 -0.21
N ALA A 18 11.29 2.58 0.88
CA ALA A 18 10.88 3.97 0.83
C ALA A 18 11.48 4.83 1.93
N SER A 19 11.63 6.14 1.66
CA SER A 19 12.02 7.13 2.67
C SER A 19 11.00 7.22 3.82
N GLU A 20 11.48 7.48 5.04
CA GLU A 20 10.61 7.64 6.21
C GLU A 20 9.64 8.82 6.03
N GLN A 21 10.09 9.91 5.41
CA GLN A 21 9.26 11.08 5.15
C GLN A 21 8.12 10.77 4.18
N SER A 22 8.37 10.02 3.10
CA SER A 22 7.31 9.53 2.20
C SER A 22 6.32 8.64 2.94
N ALA A 23 6.82 7.67 3.71
CA ALA A 23 5.97 6.74 4.46
C ALA A 23 5.07 7.48 5.47
N PHE A 24 5.61 8.47 6.17
CA PHE A 24 4.85 9.30 7.12
C PHE A 24 3.84 10.22 6.43
N GLN A 25 4.19 10.76 5.25
CA GLN A 25 3.25 11.52 4.42
C GLN A 25 2.06 10.67 3.99
N ILE A 26 2.30 9.47 3.47
CA ILE A 26 1.23 8.50 3.13
C ILE A 26 0.41 8.13 4.35
N THR A 27 1.06 7.89 5.49
CA THR A 27 0.38 7.59 6.75
C THR A 27 -0.59 8.71 7.14
N THR A 28 -0.17 9.97 7.03
CA THR A 28 -1.01 11.13 7.35
C THR A 28 -2.25 11.19 6.45
N MET A 29 -2.07 10.98 5.14
CA MET A 29 -3.18 10.91 4.19
C MET A 29 -4.13 9.73 4.47
N LEU A 30 -3.60 8.58 4.88
CA LEU A 30 -4.40 7.38 5.21
C LEU A 30 -5.10 7.50 6.57
N GLN A 31 -4.58 8.28 7.52
CA GLN A 31 -5.32 8.65 8.73
C GLN A 31 -6.56 9.48 8.37
N ASP A 32 -6.47 10.32 7.34
CA ASP A 32 -7.61 11.14 6.91
C ASP A 32 -8.71 10.32 6.22
N VAL A 33 -8.35 9.23 5.52
CA VAL A 33 -9.35 8.26 5.02
C VAL A 33 -10.19 7.70 6.16
N ILE A 34 -9.57 7.42 7.31
CA ILE A 34 -10.27 6.97 8.51
C ILE A 34 -11.06 8.10 9.17
N ARG A 35 -10.50 9.31 9.29
CA ARG A 35 -11.14 10.40 10.04
C ARG A 35 -12.34 11.01 9.32
N ARG A 36 -12.25 11.13 7.99
CA ARG A 36 -13.20 11.91 7.17
C ARG A 36 -13.48 11.33 5.79
N GLY A 37 -12.85 10.20 5.42
CA GLY A 37 -13.00 9.59 4.12
C GLY A 37 -13.90 8.34 4.10
N THR A 38 -13.61 7.45 3.17
CA THR A 38 -14.34 6.18 2.96
C THR A 38 -14.15 5.17 4.09
N GLY A 39 -13.10 5.33 4.91
CA GLY A 39 -12.76 4.45 6.02
C GLY A 39 -13.36 4.84 7.38
N MET A 40 -14.28 5.82 7.44
CA MET A 40 -14.85 6.30 8.71
C MET A 40 -15.42 5.21 9.62
N GLN A 41 -16.08 4.20 9.05
CA GLN A 41 -16.62 3.10 9.85
C GLN A 41 -15.51 2.24 10.48
N ALA A 42 -14.36 2.13 9.81
CA ALA A 42 -13.23 1.35 10.30
C ALA A 42 -12.56 1.99 11.53
N GLY A 43 -12.56 3.33 11.65
CA GLY A 43 -11.98 4.03 12.81
C GLY A 43 -12.94 4.25 13.98
N LYS A 44 -14.24 4.00 13.80
CA LYS A 44 -15.26 4.40 14.78
C LYS A 44 -15.03 3.77 16.15
N GLY A 45 -14.78 4.62 17.15
CA GLY A 45 -14.56 4.19 18.54
C GLY A 45 -13.23 3.47 18.78
N ILE A 46 -12.25 3.61 17.90
CA ILE A 46 -10.85 3.26 18.17
C ILE A 46 -10.15 4.55 18.63
N GLU A 47 -9.55 4.51 19.81
CA GLU A 47 -8.85 5.68 20.37
C GLU A 47 -7.38 5.74 19.95
N ASN A 48 -6.80 4.60 19.57
CA ASN A 48 -5.43 4.53 19.07
C ASN A 48 -5.34 5.14 17.66
N PRO A 49 -4.21 5.79 17.33
CA PRO A 49 -3.91 6.19 15.97
C PRO A 49 -3.94 5.00 15.02
N VAL A 50 -4.77 5.12 13.98
CA VAL A 50 -4.88 4.12 12.91
C VAL A 50 -4.97 4.79 11.55
N ALA A 51 -4.46 4.12 10.53
CA ALA A 51 -4.49 4.52 9.14
C ALA A 51 -5.02 3.36 8.29
N GLY A 52 -5.68 3.65 7.17
CA GLY A 52 -6.16 2.58 6.30
C GLY A 52 -6.82 3.05 5.03
N LYS A 53 -7.12 2.09 4.15
CA LYS A 53 -7.67 2.32 2.83
C LYS A 53 -8.75 1.31 2.48
N THR A 54 -9.78 1.80 1.82
CA THR A 54 -10.83 0.98 1.23
C THR A 54 -10.42 0.47 -0.16
N GLY A 55 -10.76 -0.79 -0.45
CA GLY A 55 -10.71 -1.35 -1.80
C GLY A 55 -12.06 -1.94 -2.17
N THR A 56 -12.48 -1.79 -3.43
CA THR A 56 -13.71 -2.41 -3.94
C THR A 56 -13.48 -2.79 -5.39
N SER A 57 -13.67 -4.07 -5.71
CA SER A 57 -13.52 -4.53 -7.09
C SER A 57 -14.73 -4.17 -7.94
N GLN A 58 -14.55 -4.25 -9.26
CA GLN A 58 -15.60 -3.97 -10.21
C GLN A 58 -16.83 -4.87 -9.94
N ASN A 59 -18.03 -4.33 -10.16
CA ASN A 59 -19.30 -5.03 -9.91
C ASN A 59 -19.53 -5.48 -8.45
N PHE A 60 -18.77 -4.94 -7.49
CA PHE A 60 -18.87 -5.30 -6.07
C PHE A 60 -18.55 -6.77 -5.80
N ASN A 61 -17.65 -7.39 -6.57
CA ASN A 61 -17.29 -8.80 -6.34
C ASN A 61 -16.45 -8.97 -5.06
N ASP A 62 -15.64 -7.97 -4.73
CA ASP A 62 -14.73 -7.98 -3.61
C ASP A 62 -14.79 -6.68 -2.82
N ALA A 63 -14.77 -6.82 -1.50
CA ALA A 63 -14.66 -5.72 -0.55
C ALA A 63 -13.38 -5.91 0.28
N TRP A 64 -12.50 -4.90 0.24
CA TRP A 64 -11.23 -4.90 0.96
C TRP A 64 -11.15 -3.76 1.95
N PHE A 65 -10.50 -4.01 3.08
CA PHE A 65 -10.01 -2.98 3.97
C PHE A 65 -8.62 -3.34 4.47
N ALA A 66 -7.63 -2.52 4.10
CA ALA A 66 -6.27 -2.65 4.59
C ALA A 66 -5.98 -1.49 5.55
N GLY A 67 -5.54 -1.79 6.76
CA GLY A 67 -5.26 -0.75 7.76
C GLY A 67 -4.26 -1.21 8.79
N TYR A 68 -3.72 -0.25 9.52
CA TYR A 68 -2.65 -0.47 10.48
C TYR A 68 -2.64 0.55 11.62
N SER A 69 -2.13 0.12 12.77
CA SER A 69 -1.55 0.95 13.84
C SER A 69 -0.01 0.94 13.71
N PRO A 70 0.74 1.71 14.52
CA PRO A 70 2.20 1.73 14.42
C PRO A 70 2.88 0.36 14.59
N ASP A 71 2.24 -0.59 15.28
CA ASP A 71 2.78 -1.90 15.65
C ASP A 71 1.99 -3.09 15.09
N LEU A 72 0.86 -2.85 14.40
CA LEU A 72 0.00 -3.92 13.91
C LEU A 72 -0.61 -3.56 12.55
N VAL A 73 -0.41 -4.45 11.57
CA VAL A 73 -1.06 -4.37 10.26
C VAL A 73 -2.17 -5.43 10.20
N THR A 74 -3.32 -5.09 9.66
CA THR A 74 -4.44 -6.02 9.44
C THR A 74 -5.12 -5.73 8.12
N VAL A 75 -5.42 -6.79 7.37
CA VAL A 75 -6.15 -6.71 6.10
C VAL A 75 -7.37 -7.61 6.19
N VAL A 76 -8.52 -7.09 5.78
CA VAL A 76 -9.78 -7.83 5.69
C VAL A 76 -10.22 -7.84 4.23
N TRP A 77 -10.52 -9.05 3.74
CA TRP A 77 -11.14 -9.29 2.44
C TRP A 77 -12.44 -10.04 2.62
N ILE A 78 -13.39 -9.72 1.75
CA ILE A 78 -14.68 -10.39 1.65
C ILE A 78 -15.01 -10.55 0.17
N GLY A 79 -15.35 -11.76 -0.21
CA GLY A 79 -15.75 -12.17 -1.55
C GLY A 79 -16.31 -13.58 -1.49
N PHE A 80 -16.82 -14.05 -2.62
CA PHE A 80 -17.23 -15.45 -2.80
C PHE A 80 -16.10 -16.25 -3.44
N ASP A 81 -15.98 -17.54 -3.09
CA ASP A 81 -14.98 -18.44 -3.67
C ASP A 81 -15.15 -18.56 -5.20
N THR A 82 -16.40 -18.52 -5.67
CA THR A 82 -16.73 -18.31 -7.08
C THR A 82 -17.11 -16.84 -7.26
N PRO A 83 -16.45 -16.07 -8.15
CA PRO A 83 -16.70 -14.64 -8.26
C PRO A 83 -18.16 -14.31 -8.56
N GLU A 84 -18.83 -13.71 -7.56
CA GLU A 84 -20.20 -13.22 -7.65
C GLU A 84 -20.28 -11.86 -6.95
N SER A 85 -21.23 -11.03 -7.38
CA SER A 85 -21.42 -9.72 -6.78
C SER A 85 -21.89 -9.86 -5.33
N LEU A 86 -21.25 -9.16 -4.40
CA LEU A 86 -21.66 -9.03 -3.01
C LEU A 86 -23.01 -8.31 -2.88
N GLY A 87 -23.38 -7.52 -3.89
CA GLY A 87 -24.60 -6.72 -3.90
C GLY A 87 -24.31 -5.23 -4.08
N LYS A 88 -25.32 -4.48 -4.52
CA LYS A 88 -25.16 -3.04 -4.75
C LYS A 88 -24.90 -2.33 -3.42
N ASN A 89 -23.86 -1.49 -3.38
CA ASN A 89 -23.37 -0.74 -2.22
C ASN A 89 -22.56 -1.56 -1.21
N GLU A 90 -22.29 -2.83 -1.50
CA GLU A 90 -21.42 -3.68 -0.69
C GLU A 90 -19.95 -3.38 -1.00
N THR A 91 -19.46 -2.28 -0.44
CA THR A 91 -18.11 -1.75 -0.65
C THR A 91 -17.16 -2.13 0.48
N GLY A 92 -15.86 -1.92 0.27
CA GLY A 92 -14.82 -2.10 1.28
C GLY A 92 -15.07 -1.29 2.56
N GLY A 93 -15.57 -0.06 2.44
CA GLY A 93 -15.92 0.76 3.60
C GLY A 93 -17.19 0.32 4.33
N ALA A 94 -18.13 -0.31 3.62
CA ALA A 94 -19.42 -0.72 4.16
C ALA A 94 -19.38 -2.10 4.85
N ILE A 95 -18.64 -3.08 4.29
CA ILE A 95 -18.54 -4.43 4.87
C ILE A 95 -17.17 -4.68 5.53
N ALA A 96 -16.08 -4.56 4.78
CA ALA A 96 -14.76 -4.94 5.26
C ALA A 96 -14.27 -4.01 6.39
N GLY A 97 -14.56 -2.72 6.30
CA GLY A 97 -14.22 -1.71 7.31
C GLY A 97 -14.78 -2.01 8.71
N PRO A 98 -16.09 -2.27 8.89
CA PRO A 98 -16.65 -2.67 10.18
C PRO A 98 -16.07 -3.96 10.76
N ILE A 99 -15.73 -4.94 9.92
CA ILE A 99 -15.07 -6.18 10.39
C ILE A 99 -13.65 -5.87 10.85
N TRP A 100 -12.89 -5.09 10.08
CA TRP A 100 -11.56 -4.61 10.48
C TRP A 100 -11.62 -3.84 11.81
N ASN A 101 -12.61 -2.97 12.01
CA ASN A 101 -12.82 -2.24 13.26
C ASN A 101 -12.95 -3.18 14.46
N LYS A 102 -13.75 -4.24 14.33
CA LYS A 102 -13.97 -5.22 15.41
C LYS A 102 -12.68 -5.96 15.77
N VAL A 103 -11.91 -6.37 14.76
CA VAL A 103 -10.61 -7.02 14.96
C VAL A 103 -9.66 -6.07 15.69
N MET A 104 -9.52 -4.84 15.20
CA MET A 104 -8.57 -3.88 15.77
C MET A 104 -8.96 -3.41 17.18
N LYS A 105 -10.24 -3.23 17.48
CA LYS A 105 -10.69 -2.95 18.85
C LYS A 105 -10.25 -4.03 19.83
N THR A 106 -10.39 -5.29 19.44
CA THR A 106 -9.98 -6.43 20.25
C THR A 106 -8.46 -6.51 20.35
N ALA A 107 -7.75 -6.31 19.24
CA ALA A 107 -6.29 -6.44 19.21
C ALA A 107 -5.58 -5.32 19.98
N LEU A 108 -6.16 -4.13 20.01
CA LEU A 108 -5.61 -2.94 20.69
C LEU A 108 -6.10 -2.78 22.13
N GLU A 109 -7.05 -3.59 22.58
CA GLU A 109 -7.57 -3.52 23.95
C GLU A 109 -6.44 -3.76 24.96
N GLY A 110 -6.28 -2.82 25.91
CA GLY A 110 -5.23 -2.88 26.93
C GLY A 110 -3.81 -2.61 26.44
N ARG A 111 -3.59 -2.32 25.15
CA ARG A 111 -2.28 -1.93 24.61
C ARG A 111 -1.98 -0.44 24.82
N PRO A 112 -0.71 -0.05 24.93
CA PRO A 112 -0.35 1.37 24.94
C PRO A 112 -0.79 2.05 23.64
N LYS A 113 -1.24 3.30 23.76
CA LYS A 113 -1.52 4.15 22.60
C LYS A 113 -0.19 4.63 22.02
N LEU A 114 0.18 4.07 20.87
CA LEU A 114 1.35 4.48 20.11
C LEU A 114 0.93 5.47 19.03
N ASP A 115 1.68 6.56 18.91
CA ASP A 115 1.57 7.48 17.78
C ASP A 115 2.49 7.03 16.63
N PHE A 116 2.15 7.43 15.40
CA PHE A 116 3.07 7.27 14.28
C PHE A 116 4.25 8.22 14.48
N ALA A 117 5.47 7.67 14.52
CA ALA A 117 6.68 8.46 14.74
C ALA A 117 6.93 9.39 13.54
N ALA A 118 6.93 10.70 13.79
CA ALA A 118 7.27 11.70 12.79
C ALA A 118 8.79 11.70 12.55
N PRO A 119 9.25 11.48 11.31
CA PRO A 119 10.67 11.51 10.99
C PRO A 119 11.20 12.94 10.92
N GLU A 120 12.52 13.08 11.05
CA GLU A 120 13.17 14.39 10.97
C GLU A 120 12.93 15.07 9.62
N GLY A 121 12.76 16.40 9.66
CA GLY A 121 12.56 17.24 8.48
C GLY A 121 11.12 17.30 7.95
N VAL A 122 10.19 16.52 8.50
CA VAL A 122 8.76 16.64 8.15
C VAL A 122 8.11 17.79 8.91
N THR A 123 7.30 18.57 8.19
CA THR A 123 6.44 19.60 8.80
C THR A 123 4.97 19.30 8.54
N LEU A 124 4.14 19.34 9.57
CA LEU A 124 2.68 19.29 9.44
C LEU A 124 2.17 20.67 9.04
N VAL A 125 1.52 20.76 7.89
CA VAL A 125 0.98 22.03 7.37
C VAL A 125 -0.52 21.96 7.28
N ARG A 126 -1.19 22.96 7.84
CA ARG A 126 -2.63 23.16 7.73
C ARG A 126 -2.93 24.03 6.51
N TYR A 127 -3.74 23.54 5.57
CA TYR A 127 -4.09 24.28 4.35
C TYR A 127 -5.54 24.01 3.92
N ASP A 128 -6.11 24.95 3.14
CA ASP A 128 -7.45 24.80 2.59
C ASP A 128 -7.38 24.11 1.22
N THR A 129 -8.14 23.03 1.06
CA THR A 129 -8.24 22.25 -0.18
C THR A 129 -9.34 22.78 -1.11
N GLY A 130 -10.07 23.82 -0.72
CA GLY A 130 -11.31 24.27 -1.37
C GLY A 130 -12.51 23.37 -1.07
N ARG A 131 -12.30 22.18 -0.50
CA ARG A 131 -13.33 21.26 0.01
C ARG A 131 -13.32 21.17 1.54
N GLY A 132 -12.43 21.91 2.20
CA GLY A 132 -12.21 21.89 3.63
C GLY A 132 -10.74 21.97 3.99
N VAL A 133 -10.48 22.08 5.29
CA VAL A 133 -9.12 22.22 5.81
C VAL A 133 -8.49 20.85 6.00
N ALA A 134 -7.28 20.66 5.48
CA ALA A 134 -6.46 19.46 5.65
C ALA A 134 -5.23 19.77 6.51
N ILE A 135 -4.70 18.75 7.18
CA ILE A 135 -3.39 18.81 7.83
C ILE A 135 -2.59 17.63 7.31
N ASP A 136 -1.61 17.91 6.46
CA ASP A 136 -0.76 16.86 5.89
C ASP A 136 0.71 17.10 6.23
N ALA A 137 1.47 16.02 6.16
CA ALA A 137 2.92 16.02 6.33
C ALA A 137 3.60 16.38 5.01
N PHE A 138 4.53 17.34 5.07
CA PHE A 138 5.32 17.76 3.92
C PHE A 138 6.80 17.56 4.18
N LYS A 139 7.50 17.10 3.13
CA LYS A 139 8.96 17.09 3.08
C LYS A 139 9.48 18.54 3.01
N PRO A 140 10.76 18.79 3.35
CA PRO A 140 11.37 20.09 3.13
C PRO A 140 11.17 20.56 1.69
N GLY A 141 10.68 21.79 1.50
CA GLY A 141 10.44 22.38 0.18
C GLY A 141 9.10 22.07 -0.48
N GLN A 142 8.24 21.22 0.11
CA GLN A 142 6.95 20.83 -0.48
C GLN A 142 5.71 21.53 0.13
N ILE A 143 5.89 22.68 0.79
CA ILE A 143 4.82 23.33 1.57
C ILE A 143 3.70 23.89 0.64
N PRO A 144 2.40 23.59 0.91
CA PRO A 144 1.26 24.13 0.18
C PRO A 144 1.25 25.67 0.17
N GLY A 145 1.08 26.26 -1.00
CA GLY A 145 1.13 27.72 -1.22
C GLY A 145 2.25 28.15 -2.17
N VAL A 146 3.24 27.29 -2.43
CA VAL A 146 4.10 27.36 -3.61
C VAL A 146 3.52 26.40 -4.64
N SER A 147 2.53 26.88 -5.40
CA SER A 147 1.96 26.11 -6.51
C SER A 147 3.01 25.91 -7.59
N VAL A 148 3.54 24.70 -7.73
CA VAL A 148 4.15 24.28 -8.99
C VAL A 148 2.98 24.11 -9.96
N SER A 149 2.88 25.01 -10.93
CA SER A 149 1.88 24.88 -11.99
C SER A 149 2.16 23.58 -12.75
N LEU A 150 1.27 22.59 -12.62
CA LEU A 150 1.33 21.36 -13.43
C LEU A 150 0.83 21.60 -14.88
N ALA A 151 0.35 22.80 -15.20
CA ALA A 151 -0.36 23.08 -16.45
C ALA A 151 0.43 23.97 -17.43
N ASP A 152 1.54 24.57 -17.02
CA ASP A 152 2.32 25.44 -17.90
C ASP A 152 3.49 24.67 -18.51
N ASN A 153 3.31 24.21 -19.75
CA ASN A 153 4.27 23.47 -20.58
C ASN A 153 5.69 24.07 -20.54
N GLY A 154 6.57 23.50 -19.71
CA GLY A 154 7.98 23.89 -19.64
C GLY A 154 8.83 22.84 -18.92
N ALA A 155 8.97 21.67 -19.56
CA ALA A 155 9.57 20.44 -19.06
C ALA A 155 8.75 19.76 -17.96
N SER A 156 8.18 18.60 -18.31
CA SER A 156 7.84 17.57 -17.33
C SER A 156 9.06 17.36 -16.44
N HIS A 157 9.06 17.90 -15.23
CA HIS A 157 9.92 17.36 -14.20
C HIS A 157 9.29 16.01 -13.89
N GLU A 158 9.86 14.98 -14.50
CA GLU A 158 9.54 13.60 -14.19
C GLU A 158 9.59 13.48 -12.66
N LEU A 159 8.48 13.10 -12.04
CA LEU A 159 8.47 12.81 -10.60
C LEU A 159 9.47 11.68 -10.42
N THR A 160 10.61 12.03 -9.84
CA THR A 160 11.68 11.08 -9.70
C THR A 160 11.33 10.13 -8.56
N ALA A 161 11.97 8.98 -8.51
CA ALA A 161 11.82 8.08 -7.37
C ALA A 161 12.17 8.76 -6.03
N ALA A 162 12.96 9.84 -6.04
CA ALA A 162 13.24 10.66 -4.85
C ALA A 162 12.03 11.48 -4.37
N ASP A 163 11.14 11.88 -5.28
CA ASP A 163 9.95 12.67 -4.97
C ASP A 163 8.85 11.77 -4.36
N THR A 164 8.68 10.56 -4.91
CA THR A 164 7.74 9.55 -4.42
C THR A 164 8.30 8.77 -3.23
N GLY A 165 9.62 8.75 -3.05
CA GLY A 165 10.29 7.85 -2.12
C GLY A 165 10.19 6.39 -2.56
N ALA A 166 10.08 6.12 -3.86
CA ALA A 166 9.98 4.79 -4.43
C ALA A 166 11.31 4.32 -5.02
N GLU A 167 12.44 4.89 -4.58
CA GLU A 167 13.79 4.62 -5.10
C GLU A 167 14.17 3.13 -5.17
N ASN A 168 13.50 2.30 -4.36
CA ASN A 168 13.75 0.88 -4.24
C ASN A 168 12.48 0.04 -4.45
N MET A 169 11.41 0.60 -5.02
CA MET A 169 10.16 -0.12 -5.25
C MET A 169 10.17 -0.71 -6.67
N PRO A 170 10.02 -2.03 -6.84
CA PRO A 170 9.82 -2.62 -8.17
C PRO A 170 8.48 -2.16 -8.75
N ASP A 171 8.49 -1.66 -9.98
CA ASP A 171 7.36 -1.01 -10.63
C ASP A 171 6.34 -2.00 -11.23
N SER A 172 6.53 -3.33 -11.05
CA SER A 172 5.68 -4.37 -11.63
C SER A 172 5.66 -5.68 -10.81
N GLU A 173 4.53 -6.40 -10.81
CA GLU A 173 4.37 -7.71 -10.15
C GLU A 173 5.40 -8.76 -10.62
N SER A 174 5.85 -8.65 -11.88
CA SER A 174 6.90 -9.49 -12.46
C SER A 174 8.29 -9.25 -11.85
N ASP A 175 8.55 -8.04 -11.32
CA ASP A 175 9.82 -7.68 -10.72
C ASP A 175 9.89 -8.06 -9.24
N MET A 176 8.73 -8.27 -8.60
CA MET A 176 8.63 -8.83 -7.24
C MET A 176 9.03 -10.32 -7.18
N ALA A 177 8.89 -11.05 -8.29
CA ALA A 177 9.28 -12.47 -8.37
C ALA A 177 10.79 -12.67 -8.61
N ALA A 178 11.48 -11.67 -9.16
CA ALA A 178 12.87 -11.77 -9.58
C ALA A 178 13.90 -11.40 -8.48
N GLY A 179 13.46 -10.83 -7.35
CA GLY A 179 14.35 -10.43 -6.24
C GLY A 179 14.98 -11.60 -5.46
N ALA A 180 14.58 -12.84 -5.73
CA ALA A 180 15.17 -14.03 -5.15
C ALA A 180 16.18 -14.69 -6.11
N GLY A 181 17.28 -14.01 -6.44
CA GLY A 181 18.44 -14.71 -7.00
C GLY A 181 19.37 -13.91 -7.92
N GLN A 182 20.64 -13.88 -7.49
CA GLN A 182 21.88 -13.82 -8.29
C GLN A 182 22.54 -12.46 -8.61
N SER A 183 23.59 -12.24 -7.82
CA SER A 183 24.91 -11.71 -8.16
C SER A 183 25.39 -11.89 -9.61
N GLY A 184 25.82 -10.78 -10.21
CA GLY A 184 27.01 -10.58 -11.08
C GLY A 184 27.40 -11.60 -12.16
N ALA A 185 27.35 -11.19 -13.43
CA ALA A 185 28.51 -11.05 -14.36
C ALA A 185 28.11 -11.04 -15.85
N GLY A 186 28.62 -10.06 -16.60
CA GLY A 186 29.26 -10.26 -17.92
C GLY A 186 28.46 -10.71 -19.16
N ALA A 187 28.18 -9.72 -20.02
CA ALA A 187 28.41 -9.69 -21.48
C ALA A 187 27.57 -10.50 -22.51
N ALA A 188 27.19 -9.74 -23.55
CA ALA A 188 27.08 -10.05 -24.99
C ALA A 188 25.83 -10.72 -25.59
N SER A 189 25.15 -9.96 -26.45
CA SER A 189 24.30 -10.45 -27.57
C SER A 189 25.15 -11.20 -28.61
N PRO A 190 24.60 -12.16 -29.39
CA PRO A 190 23.85 -11.79 -30.61
C PRO A 190 22.75 -12.78 -31.08
N GLY A 191 21.92 -12.34 -32.04
CA GLY A 191 21.65 -13.15 -33.24
C GLY A 191 20.33 -13.92 -33.34
N GLN A 192 19.55 -13.52 -34.34
CA GLN A 192 18.27 -14.04 -34.85
C GLN A 192 18.40 -15.41 -35.56
N ALA A 193 17.43 -16.35 -35.40
CA ALA A 193 16.87 -17.18 -36.50
C ALA A 193 15.89 -18.31 -36.05
N ALA A 194 14.70 -18.31 -36.68
CA ALA A 194 13.88 -19.40 -37.24
C ALA A 194 13.42 -20.65 -36.43
N THR A 195 12.10 -20.85 -36.41
CA THR A 195 11.27 -22.07 -36.18
C THR A 195 11.50 -23.15 -37.28
N PRO A 196 11.13 -24.46 -37.13
CA PRO A 196 9.76 -24.94 -36.83
C PRO A 196 9.60 -26.31 -36.09
N GLY A 197 8.38 -26.65 -35.65
CA GLY A 197 7.98 -28.05 -35.35
C GLY A 197 6.91 -28.20 -34.28
N ALA A 198 5.72 -28.67 -34.66
CA ALA A 198 4.50 -28.72 -33.86
C ALA A 198 4.40 -29.92 -32.89
N ALA A 199 3.78 -29.70 -31.71
CA ALA A 199 2.98 -30.70 -31.01
C ALA A 199 1.96 -30.00 -30.09
N LYS A 200 0.70 -30.40 -30.22
CA LYS A 200 -0.49 -29.83 -29.54
C LYS A 200 -0.61 -30.43 -28.13
N ALA A 201 -0.61 -29.59 -27.10
CA ALA A 201 -0.86 -29.94 -25.70
C ALA A 201 -2.13 -29.21 -25.18
N PRO A 202 -2.84 -29.76 -24.18
CA PRO A 202 -4.24 -29.44 -23.86
C PRO A 202 -4.41 -28.03 -23.27
N PRO A 203 -5.61 -27.41 -23.33
CA PRO A 203 -5.80 -26.04 -22.90
C PRO A 203 -5.51 -25.90 -21.40
N ALA A 204 -4.55 -25.03 -21.09
CA ALA A 204 -4.30 -24.57 -19.73
C ALA A 204 -5.54 -23.85 -19.20
N ALA A 205 -5.86 -24.10 -17.93
CA ALA A 205 -6.92 -23.40 -17.20
C ALA A 205 -6.71 -21.89 -17.33
N SER A 206 -7.77 -21.17 -17.67
CA SER A 206 -7.75 -19.71 -17.77
C SER A 206 -7.28 -19.15 -16.44
N GLY A 207 -6.13 -18.47 -16.46
CA GLY A 207 -5.72 -17.60 -15.37
C GLY A 207 -6.87 -16.65 -15.08
N GLY A 208 -7.44 -16.79 -13.88
CA GLY A 208 -8.53 -15.95 -13.42
C GLY A 208 -8.02 -14.52 -13.39
N ASP A 209 -8.57 -13.72 -14.29
CA ASP A 209 -8.53 -12.26 -14.25
C ASP A 209 -9.10 -11.83 -12.90
N ILE A 210 -8.23 -11.48 -11.96
CA ILE A 210 -8.58 -10.85 -10.67
C ILE A 210 -9.07 -9.44 -10.99
N GLY A 211 -10.32 -9.34 -11.43
CA GLY A 211 -10.92 -8.17 -12.06
C GLY A 211 -10.40 -6.84 -11.48
N MET A 212 -9.84 -6.02 -12.37
CA MET A 212 -9.22 -4.72 -12.08
C MET A 212 -10.11 -3.84 -11.20
N GLY A 213 -9.86 -3.87 -9.89
CA GLY A 213 -10.58 -3.14 -8.87
C GLY A 213 -9.72 -2.06 -8.21
N GLY A 214 -10.22 -0.84 -8.12
CA GLY A 214 -9.46 0.30 -7.58
C GLY A 214 -9.47 0.38 -6.05
N LEU A 215 -8.36 0.84 -5.48
CA LEU A 215 -8.31 1.35 -4.11
C LEU A 215 -8.81 2.80 -4.13
N TYR A 216 -10.07 3.04 -3.74
CA TYR A 216 -10.70 4.38 -3.70
C TYR A 216 -10.46 5.13 -2.41
#